data_AF-A0A1G7TAE9-F1
#
_entry.id   AF-A0A1G7TAE9-F1
#
_cell.length_a   1.000
_cell.length_b   1.000
_cell.length_c   1.000
_cell.angle_alpha   90.00
_cell.angle_beta   90.00
_cell.angle_gamma   90.00
#
_symmetry.space_group_name_H-M   'P 1'
#
loop_
_entity.id
_entity.type
_entity.pdbx_description
1 polymer ?
#
loop_
_entity_poly.entity_id
_entity_poly.type
_entity_poly.pdbx_seq_one_letter_code
_entity_poly.pdbx_strand_id
1 'polypeptide(L)'
;MRFWEIGLIVVNFGLLYWAVIANKKGGWRWFIPLGIAFALVIVQIVVEGGRWEMVPAYLTPLLLMAYFFIIKRKEASRSRIAVTVQAMLLTVYLLVSVTPPAVLPVFSFEEPTGSYAVGTTVYHWVDDERRETYSDNTADKRELMAQIWYPAANGVGEERSPYLRNASKMTTAISSKMMGLPDFVLSHLGLIKTHALVEARLSDSESRYPVLIFSHGMNGYRNQNMYQLEELASHGYIVIAIDYAYEAAASVYPDGRVAVSKTDPNLTSIAQYRGHIPLWTSDAAFVLNQVEKLNQKDTAGRFTGRIDLERIGMLGHSFGGAVTVQMLQNDSRVKAALSMDGGFYDPPVSVKGFGKPFFMMYSDETYSNVMISYDDVAKQLGGVSREAFEAPRNEYIQKSGYALAGGGMSILIPGSKHASYTDLALFSPLLGLSGTNPRRDHRIVNEFSVAFFDRYLKGKDDSAVQDLAAKYPEVNFKVNN
;
A
#
# COMPACT_ATOMS: atom_id res chain seq x y z
N MET A 1 3.91 17.73 2.95
CA MET A 1 2.85 18.75 3.10
C MET A 1 2.44 19.26 1.74
N ARG A 2 1.16 19.59 1.58
CA ARG A 2 0.57 20.09 0.33
C ARG A 2 0.64 21.61 0.23
N PHE A 3 0.29 22.16 -0.93
CA PHE A 3 0.50 23.57 -1.24
C PHE A 3 -0.27 24.50 -0.28
N TRP A 4 -1.56 24.26 -0.05
CA TRP A 4 -2.36 25.10 0.83
C TRP A 4 -2.06 24.85 2.32
N GLU A 5 -1.65 23.64 2.71
CA GLU A 5 -1.10 23.37 4.05
C GLU A 5 0.11 24.26 4.35
N ILE A 6 1.08 24.32 3.43
CA ILE A 6 2.29 25.15 3.57
C ILE A 6 1.91 26.64 3.59
N GLY A 7 1.07 27.07 2.65
CA GLY A 7 0.62 28.47 2.58
C GLY A 7 -0.11 28.92 3.86
N LEU A 8 -1.00 28.09 4.38
CA LEU A 8 -1.72 28.32 5.63
C LEU A 8 -0.74 28.47 6.80
N ILE A 9 0.20 27.54 6.98
CA ILE A 9 1.16 27.58 8.08
C ILE A 9 2.05 28.83 7.97
N VAL A 10 2.65 29.08 6.81
CA VAL A 10 3.59 30.20 6.60
C VAL A 10 2.90 31.54 6.83
N VAL A 11 1.72 31.76 6.25
CA VAL A 11 1.03 33.05 6.36
C VAL A 11 0.47 33.24 7.76
N ASN A 12 -0.27 32.27 8.30
CA ASN A 12 -0.94 32.43 9.60
C ASN A 12 0.08 32.52 10.74
N PHE A 13 1.12 31.69 10.71
CA PHE A 13 2.17 31.76 11.71
C PHE A 13 3.01 33.02 11.54
N GLY A 14 3.30 33.47 10.31
CA GLY A 14 3.97 34.75 10.06
C GLY A 14 3.21 35.94 10.64
N LEU A 15 1.89 35.99 10.45
CA LEU A 15 1.02 37.00 11.04
C LEU A 15 1.02 36.95 12.57
N LEU A 16 0.91 35.76 13.16
CA LEU A 16 0.94 35.57 14.61
C LEU A 16 2.30 35.98 15.21
N TYR A 17 3.39 35.50 14.63
CA TYR A 17 4.75 35.82 15.06
C TYR A 17 5.00 37.32 14.99
N TRP A 18 4.66 37.95 13.86
CA TRP A 18 4.78 39.39 13.70
C TRP A 18 3.91 40.16 14.71
N ALA A 19 2.65 39.78 14.91
CA ALA A 19 1.76 40.44 15.85
C ALA A 19 2.31 40.39 17.29
N VAL A 20 2.77 39.22 17.72
CA VAL A 20 3.31 38.96 19.06
C VAL A 20 4.64 39.67 19.26
N ILE A 21 5.61 39.52 18.36
CA ILE A 21 6.98 40.03 18.52
C ILE A 21 7.05 41.54 18.24
N ALA A 22 6.41 42.03 17.18
CA ALA A 22 6.37 43.46 16.86
C ALA A 22 5.40 44.26 17.76
N ASN A 23 4.77 43.59 18.74
CA ASN A 23 3.91 44.20 19.77
C ASN A 23 2.81 45.11 19.20
N LYS A 24 2.14 44.66 18.14
CA LYS A 24 1.11 45.46 17.47
C LYS A 24 -0.16 45.52 18.34
N LYS A 25 -0.67 46.73 18.60
CA LYS A 25 -1.91 46.97 19.37
C LYS A 25 -3.14 46.72 18.51
N GLY A 26 -4.20 46.13 19.08
CA GLY A 26 -5.51 45.93 18.45
C GLY A 26 -6.17 47.23 17.95
N GLY A 27 -7.06 47.13 16.94
CA GLY A 27 -7.64 48.22 16.16
C GLY A 27 -8.32 47.70 14.88
N TRP A 28 -9.17 48.52 14.24
CA TRP A 28 -10.00 48.07 13.10
C TRP A 28 -9.19 47.56 11.90
N ARG A 29 -7.95 48.02 11.73
CA ARG A 29 -7.06 47.61 10.63
C ARG A 29 -6.65 46.13 10.68
N TRP A 30 -6.90 45.42 11.80
CA TRP A 30 -6.58 44.00 11.95
C TRP A 30 -7.66 43.04 11.42
N PHE A 31 -8.83 43.54 11.05
CA PHE A 31 -9.85 42.72 10.40
C PHE A 31 -9.36 42.13 9.07
N ILE A 32 -8.50 42.84 8.34
CA ILE A 32 -7.93 42.37 7.08
C ILE A 32 -7.03 41.14 7.27
N PRO A 33 -5.94 41.19 8.06
CA PRO A 33 -5.08 40.01 8.28
C PRO A 33 -5.83 38.86 8.97
N LEU A 34 -6.78 39.16 9.86
CA LEU A 34 -7.60 38.11 10.48
C LEU A 34 -8.52 37.45 9.44
N GLY A 35 -9.15 38.23 8.56
CA GLY A 35 -9.95 37.72 7.45
C GLY A 35 -9.16 36.85 6.49
N ILE A 36 -7.94 37.27 6.12
CA ILE A 36 -7.01 36.45 5.32
C ILE A 36 -6.69 35.13 6.03
N ALA A 37 -6.43 35.18 7.34
CA ALA A 37 -6.05 33.98 8.10
C ALA A 37 -7.17 32.94 8.17
N PHE A 38 -8.42 33.37 8.36
CA PHE A 38 -9.59 32.49 8.30
C PHE A 38 -9.88 32.01 6.87
N ALA A 39 -9.75 32.88 5.86
CA ALA A 39 -9.95 32.52 4.47
C ALA A 39 -8.97 31.41 4.04
N LEU A 40 -7.71 31.47 4.46
CA LEU A 40 -6.74 30.40 4.17
C LEU A 40 -7.10 29.06 4.81
N VAL A 41 -7.65 29.05 6.03
CA VAL A 41 -8.16 27.81 6.65
C VAL A 41 -9.32 27.25 5.82
N ILE A 42 -10.28 28.10 5.44
CA ILE A 42 -11.43 27.68 4.62
C ILE A 42 -10.96 27.12 3.27
N VAL A 43 -10.06 27.83 2.58
CA VAL A 43 -9.52 27.40 1.28
C VAL A 43 -8.80 26.06 1.42
N GLN A 44 -7.95 25.89 2.43
CA GLN A 44 -7.25 24.62 2.64
C GLN A 44 -8.25 23.49 2.92
N ILE A 45 -9.24 23.68 3.80
CA ILE A 45 -10.24 22.64 4.11
C ILE A 45 -11.09 22.29 2.88
N VAL A 46 -11.48 23.27 2.07
CA VAL A 46 -12.34 23.05 0.90
C VAL A 46 -11.57 22.41 -0.27
N VAL A 47 -10.33 22.84 -0.52
CA VAL A 47 -9.53 22.39 -1.67
C VAL A 47 -8.78 21.09 -1.38
N GLU A 48 -8.23 20.98 -0.19
CA GLU A 48 -7.34 19.88 0.20
C GLU A 48 -7.98 18.93 1.24
N GLY A 49 -9.15 19.26 1.78
CA GLY A 49 -9.79 18.47 2.82
C GLY A 49 -9.23 18.75 4.21
N GLY A 50 -10.14 18.82 5.18
CA GLY A 50 -9.79 18.96 6.59
C GLY A 50 -9.22 17.67 7.16
N ARG A 51 -8.16 17.78 7.98
CA ARG A 51 -7.55 16.62 8.64
C ARG A 51 -6.97 17.01 10.01
N TRP A 52 -6.93 16.04 10.93
CA TRP A 52 -6.61 16.32 12.33
C TRP A 52 -5.16 16.77 12.51
N GLU A 53 -4.25 16.33 11.64
CA GLU A 53 -2.83 16.72 11.68
C GLU A 53 -2.65 18.23 11.52
N MET A 54 -3.61 18.91 10.90
CA MET A 54 -3.60 20.35 10.68
C MET A 54 -4.31 21.15 11.78
N VAL A 55 -4.91 20.49 12.78
CA VAL A 55 -5.66 21.15 13.87
C VAL A 55 -4.84 22.25 14.56
N PRO A 56 -3.56 22.05 14.95
CA PRO A 56 -2.77 23.14 15.52
C PRO A 56 -2.70 24.34 14.57
N ALA A 57 -2.44 24.12 13.28
CA ALA A 57 -2.38 25.21 12.30
C ALA A 57 -3.75 25.92 12.14
N TYR A 58 -4.86 25.19 12.20
CA TYR A 58 -6.23 25.74 12.15
C TYR A 58 -6.60 26.61 13.35
N LEU A 59 -5.94 26.42 14.51
CA LEU A 59 -6.16 27.26 15.69
C LEU A 59 -5.45 28.62 15.61
N THR A 60 -4.53 28.80 14.65
CA THR A 60 -3.71 30.02 14.54
C THR A 60 -4.54 31.31 14.36
N PRO A 61 -5.58 31.36 13.51
CA PRO A 61 -6.44 32.54 13.42
C PRO A 61 -7.19 32.85 14.73
N LEU A 62 -7.57 31.83 15.50
CA LEU A 62 -8.22 32.01 16.80
C LEU A 62 -7.24 32.59 17.83
N LEU A 63 -5.98 32.14 17.84
CA LEU A 63 -4.93 32.71 18.68
C LEU A 63 -4.62 34.16 18.27
N LEU A 64 -4.60 34.45 16.97
CA LEU A 64 -4.42 35.81 16.45
C LEU A 64 -5.59 36.73 16.87
N MET A 65 -6.82 36.23 16.79
CA MET A 65 -8.02 36.93 17.28
C MET A 65 -7.93 37.20 18.79
N ALA A 66 -7.58 36.19 19.59
CA ALA A 66 -7.39 36.35 21.03
C ALA A 66 -6.30 37.39 21.34
N TYR A 67 -5.20 37.37 20.58
CA TYR A 67 -4.12 38.34 20.72
C TYR A 67 -4.58 39.78 20.48
N PHE A 68 -5.40 40.04 19.46
CA PHE A 68 -5.86 41.39 19.13
C PHE A 68 -6.98 41.91 20.02
N PHE A 69 -7.87 41.04 20.51
CA PHE A 69 -9.13 41.47 21.15
C PHE A 69 -9.22 41.15 22.65
N ILE A 70 -8.53 40.11 23.14
CA ILE A 70 -8.68 39.64 24.52
C ILE A 70 -7.52 40.12 25.39
N ILE A 71 -6.30 40.16 24.85
CA ILE A 71 -5.10 40.56 25.62
C ILE A 71 -5.07 42.08 25.80
N LYS A 72 -5.71 42.59 26.88
CA LYS A 72 -5.62 44.00 27.30
C LYS A 72 -4.18 44.32 27.72
N ARG A 73 -3.47 45.15 26.94
CA ARG A 73 -2.10 45.58 27.27
C ARG A 73 -2.08 46.95 27.92
N LYS A 74 -1.44 47.03 29.10
CA LYS A 74 -0.89 48.28 29.65
C LYS A 74 0.43 48.60 28.93
N GLU A 75 0.73 49.88 28.72
CA GLU A 75 2.02 50.35 28.19
C GLU A 75 3.13 50.12 29.21
N ALA A 76 3.66 48.90 29.27
CA ALA A 76 4.85 48.57 30.04
C ALA A 76 6.00 48.23 29.08
N SER A 77 7.23 48.60 29.45
CA SER A 77 8.41 48.19 28.68
C SER A 77 8.53 46.66 28.71
N ARG A 78 8.71 46.04 27.54
CA ARG A 78 8.86 44.57 27.47
C ARG A 78 10.26 44.19 27.92
N SER A 79 10.37 43.33 28.93
CA SER A 79 11.67 42.74 29.29
C SER A 79 12.18 41.84 28.17
N ARG A 80 13.51 41.79 27.99
CA ARG A 80 14.14 40.89 27.00
C ARG A 80 13.74 39.44 27.25
N ILE A 81 13.66 39.03 28.52
CA ILE A 81 13.25 37.68 28.94
C ILE A 81 11.84 37.34 28.41
N ALA A 82 10.88 38.26 28.54
CA ALA A 82 9.51 38.02 28.08
C ALA A 82 9.42 37.84 26.57
N VAL A 83 10.21 38.60 25.79
CA VAL A 83 10.29 38.43 24.33
C VAL A 83 10.91 37.08 23.99
N THR A 84 11.98 36.67 24.66
CA THR A 84 12.61 35.38 24.43
C THR A 84 11.66 34.22 24.73
N VAL A 85 10.95 34.26 25.86
CA VAL A 85 9.96 33.22 26.21
C VAL A 85 8.84 33.15 25.17
N GLN A 86 8.32 34.30 24.71
CA GLN A 86 7.30 34.33 23.66
C GLN A 86 7.81 33.75 22.34
N ALA A 87 9.05 34.08 21.94
CA ALA A 87 9.67 33.51 20.75
C ALA A 87 9.82 31.99 20.88
N MET A 88 10.27 31.47 22.03
CA MET A 88 10.36 30.03 22.27
C MET A 88 8.99 29.34 22.17
N LEU A 89 7.96 29.90 22.80
CA LEU A 89 6.61 29.34 22.75
C LEU A 89 6.04 29.32 21.33
N LEU A 90 6.29 30.38 20.56
CA LEU A 90 5.92 30.43 19.14
C LEU A 90 6.68 29.39 18.34
N THR A 91 7.98 29.22 18.56
CA THR A 91 8.77 28.17 17.91
C THR A 91 8.23 26.78 18.21
N VAL A 92 7.90 26.49 19.48
CA VAL A 92 7.27 25.21 19.86
C VAL A 92 5.92 25.03 19.16
N TYR A 93 5.09 26.08 19.10
CA TYR A 93 3.80 26.03 18.40
C TYR A 93 3.97 25.79 16.89
N LEU A 94 4.98 26.39 16.25
CA LEU A 94 5.30 26.12 14.84
C LEU A 94 5.69 24.66 14.64
N LEU A 95 6.55 24.12 15.51
CA LEU A 95 6.94 22.71 15.45
C LEU A 95 5.71 21.80 15.59
N VAL A 96 4.84 22.05 16.56
CA VAL A 96 3.58 21.30 16.73
C VAL A 96 2.64 21.44 15.52
N SER A 97 2.70 22.55 14.80
CA SER A 97 1.88 22.79 13.59
C SER A 97 2.45 22.15 12.33
N VAL A 98 3.77 21.96 12.25
CA VAL A 98 4.48 21.43 11.08
C VAL A 98 4.73 19.93 11.18
N THR A 99 5.06 19.43 12.38
CA THR A 99 5.50 18.04 12.56
C THR A 99 4.42 17.02 12.19
N PRO A 100 3.18 17.06 12.72
CA PRO A 100 2.15 16.07 12.36
C PRO A 100 1.90 15.98 10.85
N PRO A 101 1.73 17.09 10.10
CA PRO A 101 1.49 16.98 8.67
C PRO A 101 2.73 16.67 7.82
N ALA A 102 3.93 16.87 8.36
CA ALA A 102 5.16 16.39 7.73
C ALA A 102 5.34 14.87 7.87
N VAL A 103 4.99 14.30 9.03
CA VAL A 103 5.21 12.87 9.33
C VAL A 103 4.03 11.96 8.98
N LEU A 104 2.85 12.50 8.72
CA LEU A 104 1.68 11.75 8.24
C LEU A 104 1.18 12.39 6.93
N PRO A 105 1.96 12.32 5.84
CA PRO A 105 1.68 13.08 4.63
C PRO A 105 0.46 12.55 3.86
N VAL A 106 -0.32 13.43 3.24
CA VAL A 106 -1.11 13.05 2.06
C VAL A 106 -0.13 12.93 0.88
N PHE A 107 0.42 11.74 0.66
CA PHE A 107 1.39 11.50 -0.41
C PHE A 107 0.71 11.32 -1.77
N SER A 108 1.51 11.41 -2.84
CA SER A 108 1.12 11.04 -4.19
C SER A 108 1.96 9.86 -4.70
N PHE A 109 1.35 9.04 -5.54
CA PHE A 109 2.06 8.00 -6.29
C PHE A 109 2.94 8.63 -7.39
N GLU A 110 3.98 7.92 -7.83
CA GLU A 110 4.70 8.29 -9.06
C GLU A 110 3.81 7.97 -10.26
N GLU A 111 3.96 8.72 -11.36
CA GLU A 111 3.16 8.47 -12.56
C GLU A 111 3.51 7.10 -13.16
N PRO A 112 2.50 6.27 -13.51
CA PRO A 112 2.75 5.01 -14.19
C PRO A 112 3.49 5.23 -15.51
N THR A 113 4.43 4.35 -15.84
CA THR A 113 5.34 4.55 -16.98
C THR A 113 4.87 3.94 -18.30
N GLY A 114 3.80 3.13 -18.26
CA GLY A 114 3.25 2.47 -19.43
C GLY A 114 2.44 3.40 -20.34
N SER A 115 2.13 2.91 -21.55
CA SER A 115 1.48 3.71 -22.60
C SER A 115 -0.03 3.90 -22.42
N TYR A 116 -0.64 3.17 -21.49
CA TYR A 116 -2.08 3.22 -21.24
C TYR A 116 -2.41 4.12 -20.05
N ALA A 117 -3.50 4.90 -20.15
CA ALA A 117 -4.19 5.36 -18.96
C ALA A 117 -4.68 4.15 -18.14
N VAL A 118 -4.97 4.35 -16.86
CA VAL A 118 -5.44 3.27 -15.98
C VAL A 118 -6.91 3.49 -15.66
N GLY A 119 -7.75 2.49 -15.89
CA GLY A 119 -9.14 2.43 -15.43
C GLY A 119 -9.27 1.55 -14.21
N THR A 120 -10.30 1.77 -13.38
CA THR A 120 -10.59 0.88 -12.25
C THR A 120 -12.08 0.67 -12.00
N THR A 121 -12.45 -0.55 -11.63
CA THR A 121 -13.81 -0.95 -11.24
C THR A 121 -13.78 -1.96 -10.09
N VAL A 122 -14.88 -2.10 -9.36
CA VAL A 122 -14.99 -2.97 -8.18
C VAL A 122 -16.13 -3.96 -8.36
N TYR A 123 -15.86 -5.22 -8.02
CA TYR A 123 -16.83 -6.29 -7.99
C TYR A 123 -17.03 -6.82 -6.57
N HIS A 124 -18.27 -7.17 -6.28
CA HIS A 124 -18.66 -7.97 -5.12
C HIS A 124 -19.15 -9.31 -5.65
N TRP A 125 -18.45 -10.38 -5.27
CA TRP A 125 -18.79 -11.73 -5.69
C TRP A 125 -19.13 -12.60 -4.48
N VAL A 126 -20.16 -13.42 -4.66
CA VAL A 126 -20.60 -14.41 -3.68
C VAL A 126 -20.28 -15.80 -4.24
N ASP A 127 -19.61 -16.61 -3.45
CA ASP A 127 -19.36 -18.00 -3.75
C ASP A 127 -20.51 -18.85 -3.18
N ASP A 128 -21.46 -19.19 -4.04
CA ASP A 128 -22.65 -19.95 -3.66
C ASP A 128 -22.31 -21.39 -3.19
N GLU A 129 -21.13 -21.90 -3.51
CA GLU A 129 -20.69 -23.26 -3.18
C GLU A 129 -20.01 -23.32 -1.80
N ARG A 130 -19.35 -22.24 -1.37
CA ARG A 130 -18.61 -22.19 -0.10
C ARG A 130 -19.35 -21.39 0.98
N ARG A 131 -19.38 -21.97 2.19
CA ARG A 131 -19.86 -21.31 3.41
C ARG A 131 -18.82 -20.31 3.93
N GLU A 132 -19.28 -19.23 4.55
CA GLU A 132 -18.41 -18.32 5.31
C GLU A 132 -18.01 -18.97 6.66
N THR A 133 -16.71 -19.24 6.83
CA THR A 133 -16.18 -19.93 8.02
C THR A 133 -16.01 -19.01 9.23
N TYR A 134 -16.04 -17.70 9.04
CA TYR A 134 -15.95 -16.70 10.11
C TYR A 134 -17.31 -16.23 10.62
N SER A 135 -18.42 -16.70 10.05
CA SER A 135 -19.77 -16.38 10.52
C SER A 135 -20.34 -17.50 11.38
N ASP A 136 -21.07 -17.14 12.43
CA ASP A 136 -21.84 -18.08 13.24
C ASP A 136 -23.09 -18.57 12.48
N ASN A 137 -23.57 -17.80 11.50
CA ASN A 137 -24.69 -18.19 10.66
C ASN A 137 -24.21 -19.15 9.55
N THR A 138 -24.64 -20.40 9.62
CA THR A 138 -24.23 -21.45 8.67
C THR A 138 -24.80 -21.26 7.26
N ALA A 139 -25.80 -20.39 7.10
CA ALA A 139 -26.36 -20.03 5.79
C ALA A 139 -25.50 -19.00 5.04
N ASP A 140 -24.61 -18.28 5.73
CA ASP A 140 -23.77 -17.26 5.10
C ASP A 140 -22.80 -17.89 4.11
N LYS A 141 -22.70 -17.25 2.94
CA LYS A 141 -21.81 -17.66 1.85
C LYS A 141 -20.53 -16.85 1.87
N ARG A 142 -19.46 -17.41 1.30
CA ARG A 142 -18.18 -16.71 1.20
C ARG A 142 -18.31 -15.54 0.23
N GLU A 143 -18.09 -14.33 0.70
CA GLU A 143 -18.19 -13.10 -0.10
C GLU A 143 -16.83 -12.45 -0.26
N LEU A 144 -16.44 -12.10 -1.49
CA LEU A 144 -15.19 -11.44 -1.80
C LEU A 144 -15.43 -10.10 -2.49
N MET A 145 -14.67 -9.10 -2.05
CA MET A 145 -14.51 -7.86 -2.80
C MET A 145 -13.28 -8.00 -3.68
N ALA A 146 -13.42 -7.70 -4.97
CA ALA A 146 -12.31 -7.66 -5.91
C ALA A 146 -12.29 -6.29 -6.59
N GLN A 147 -11.10 -5.71 -6.76
CA GLN A 147 -10.91 -4.48 -7.53
C GLN A 147 -10.02 -4.76 -8.73
N ILE A 148 -10.42 -4.25 -9.88
CA ILE A 148 -9.71 -4.43 -11.14
C ILE A 148 -9.10 -3.09 -11.55
N TRP A 149 -7.83 -3.09 -11.92
CA TRP A 149 -7.17 -2.02 -12.66
C TRP A 149 -6.84 -2.52 -14.06
N TYR A 150 -7.08 -1.71 -15.07
CA TYR A 150 -7.00 -2.16 -16.47
C TYR A 150 -6.55 -1.05 -17.41
N PRO A 151 -6.07 -1.40 -18.61
CA PRO A 151 -5.60 -0.42 -19.60
C PRO A 151 -6.81 0.36 -20.14
N ALA A 152 -6.86 1.66 -19.92
CA ALA A 152 -7.96 2.53 -20.31
C ALA A 152 -7.62 3.39 -21.54
N ALA A 153 -8.65 3.85 -22.25
CA ALA A 153 -8.49 4.80 -23.34
C ALA A 153 -8.14 6.20 -22.82
N ASN A 154 -7.27 6.92 -23.54
CA ASN A 154 -6.92 8.30 -23.21
C ASN A 154 -8.07 9.29 -23.49
N GLY A 155 -8.21 10.32 -22.66
CA GLY A 155 -8.97 11.52 -23.03
C GLY A 155 -10.47 11.55 -22.68
N VAL A 156 -10.97 10.63 -21.86
CA VAL A 156 -12.31 10.76 -21.27
C VAL A 156 -12.16 11.25 -19.83
N GLY A 157 -12.68 12.45 -19.56
CA GLY A 157 -12.65 13.06 -18.23
C GLY A 157 -13.47 12.23 -17.24
N GLU A 158 -12.77 11.61 -16.31
CA GLU A 158 -13.36 10.77 -15.28
C GLU A 158 -12.71 11.09 -13.93
N GLU A 159 -13.49 10.89 -12.87
CA GLU A 159 -13.06 11.10 -11.51
C GLU A 159 -11.87 10.19 -11.20
N ARG A 160 -10.76 10.77 -10.73
CA ARG A 160 -9.64 9.98 -10.21
C ARG A 160 -10.09 9.17 -9.00
N SER A 161 -9.79 7.88 -9.02
CA SER A 161 -10.14 6.99 -7.92
C SER A 161 -9.48 7.45 -6.62
N PRO A 162 -10.22 7.42 -5.48
CA PRO A 162 -9.57 7.49 -4.18
C PRO A 162 -8.66 6.28 -3.99
N TYR A 163 -7.60 6.44 -3.19
CA TYR A 163 -6.73 5.35 -2.78
C TYR A 163 -7.50 4.29 -2.00
N LEU A 164 -8.36 4.72 -1.07
CA LEU A 164 -9.24 3.86 -0.29
C LEU A 164 -10.71 4.24 -0.53
N ARG A 165 -11.46 3.36 -1.18
CA ARG A 165 -12.93 3.46 -1.16
C ARG A 165 -13.45 3.17 0.24
N ASN A 166 -14.54 3.82 0.64
CA ASN A 166 -15.05 3.76 2.02
C ASN A 166 -13.98 4.16 3.05
N ALA A 167 -13.24 5.24 2.76
CA ALA A 167 -12.04 5.65 3.45
C ALA A 167 -12.15 5.57 4.98
N SER A 168 -13.20 6.12 5.60
CA SER A 168 -13.35 6.08 7.07
C SER A 168 -13.31 4.66 7.64
N LYS A 169 -14.02 3.70 7.04
CA LYS A 169 -14.04 2.30 7.49
C LYS A 169 -12.67 1.64 7.26
N MET A 170 -12.07 1.89 6.10
CA MET A 170 -10.77 1.31 5.75
C MET A 170 -9.63 1.87 6.61
N THR A 171 -9.56 3.19 6.83
CA THR A 171 -8.50 3.79 7.65
C THR A 171 -8.63 3.37 9.11
N THR A 172 -9.85 3.24 9.64
CA THR A 172 -10.07 2.69 10.98
C THR A 172 -9.56 1.26 11.08
N ALA A 173 -9.87 0.41 10.10
CA ALA A 173 -9.40 -0.97 10.08
C ALA A 173 -7.88 -1.07 9.92
N ILE A 174 -7.27 -0.27 9.05
CA ILE A 174 -5.81 -0.23 8.86
C ILE A 174 -5.13 0.26 10.15
N SER A 175 -5.62 1.35 10.75
CA SER A 175 -5.09 1.85 12.03
C SER A 175 -5.15 0.79 13.12
N SER A 176 -6.34 0.22 13.36
CA SER A 176 -6.56 -0.66 14.51
C SER A 176 -6.08 -2.10 14.30
N LYS A 177 -6.41 -2.73 13.16
CA LYS A 177 -6.16 -4.16 12.90
C LYS A 177 -4.79 -4.44 12.31
N MET A 178 -4.25 -3.51 11.51
CA MET A 178 -2.95 -3.71 10.87
C MET A 178 -1.81 -3.09 11.70
N MET A 179 -2.04 -1.90 12.28
CA MET A 179 -0.97 -1.13 12.93
C MET A 179 -1.09 -1.03 14.46
N GLY A 180 -2.20 -1.45 15.06
CA GLY A 180 -2.43 -1.31 16.51
C GLY A 180 -2.49 0.15 16.99
N LEU A 181 -2.86 1.07 16.10
CA LEU A 181 -2.96 2.51 16.35
C LEU A 181 -4.42 2.93 16.60
N PRO A 182 -4.66 4.05 17.29
CA PRO A 182 -5.99 4.65 17.37
C PRO A 182 -6.59 4.95 15.99
N ASP A 183 -7.91 4.76 15.87
CA ASP A 183 -8.67 4.80 14.61
C ASP A 183 -8.46 6.05 13.73
N PHE A 184 -8.20 7.20 14.37
CA PHE A 184 -8.08 8.48 13.66
C PHE A 184 -6.69 8.72 13.07
N VAL A 185 -5.65 8.01 13.53
CA VAL A 185 -4.23 8.33 13.23
C VAL A 185 -3.95 8.29 11.73
N LEU A 186 -4.50 7.32 11.01
CA LEU A 186 -4.29 7.16 9.57
C LEU A 186 -5.46 7.69 8.72
N SER A 187 -6.34 8.51 9.28
CA SER A 187 -7.48 9.09 8.54
C SER A 187 -7.06 9.93 7.32
N HIS A 188 -5.85 10.49 7.32
CA HIS A 188 -5.31 11.23 6.18
C HIS A 188 -5.16 10.40 4.90
N LEU A 189 -5.04 9.06 5.00
CA LEU A 189 -4.97 8.18 3.83
C LEU A 189 -6.25 8.26 2.98
N GLY A 190 -7.37 8.65 3.59
CA GLY A 190 -8.64 8.88 2.89
C GLY A 190 -8.63 10.09 1.95
N LEU A 191 -7.62 10.95 2.02
CA LEU A 191 -7.45 12.12 1.15
C LEU A 191 -6.58 11.83 -0.08
N ILE A 192 -5.98 10.64 -0.15
CA ILE A 192 -5.07 10.26 -1.24
C ILE A 192 -5.89 9.85 -2.47
N LYS A 193 -5.46 10.33 -3.63
CA LYS A 193 -6.00 9.94 -4.94
C LYS A 193 -4.94 9.17 -5.72
N THR A 194 -5.39 8.30 -6.62
CA THR A 194 -4.52 7.50 -7.49
C THR A 194 -4.46 8.10 -8.92
N HIS A 195 -3.80 7.42 -9.85
CA HIS A 195 -3.80 7.80 -11.28
C HIS A 195 -4.97 7.19 -12.06
N ALA A 196 -5.62 6.17 -11.50
CA ALA A 196 -6.72 5.44 -12.11
C ALA A 196 -8.01 6.26 -12.20
N LEU A 197 -8.73 6.03 -13.27
CA LEU A 197 -10.01 6.63 -13.61
C LEU A 197 -11.16 5.66 -13.27
N VAL A 198 -12.16 6.14 -12.54
CA VAL A 198 -13.27 5.30 -12.08
C VAL A 198 -14.18 4.92 -13.26
N GLU A 199 -14.40 3.62 -13.43
CA GLU A 199 -15.28 3.03 -14.44
C GLU A 199 -14.90 3.31 -15.91
N ALA A 200 -13.65 3.71 -16.16
CA ALA A 200 -13.14 4.02 -17.49
C ALA A 200 -13.44 2.97 -18.56
N ARG A 201 -13.56 3.42 -19.80
CA ARG A 201 -13.60 2.50 -20.94
C ARG A 201 -12.27 1.78 -21.08
N LEU A 202 -12.32 0.44 -21.15
CA LEU A 202 -11.17 -0.40 -21.50
C LEU A 202 -10.62 0.03 -22.88
N SER A 203 -9.31 0.16 -23.00
CA SER A 203 -8.67 0.52 -24.27
C SER A 203 -8.96 -0.52 -25.35
N ASP A 204 -9.12 -0.09 -26.59
CA ASP A 204 -9.31 -0.95 -27.76
C ASP A 204 -8.00 -1.17 -28.55
N SER A 205 -6.85 -0.75 -28.00
CA SER A 205 -5.54 -0.96 -28.64
C SER A 205 -5.20 -2.44 -28.80
N GLU A 206 -5.70 -3.30 -27.91
CA GLU A 206 -5.55 -4.75 -28.01
C GLU A 206 -6.93 -5.42 -28.01
N SER A 207 -7.05 -6.52 -28.76
CA SER A 207 -8.28 -7.33 -28.76
C SER A 207 -8.52 -7.99 -27.40
N ARG A 208 -7.46 -8.52 -26.78
CA ARG A 208 -7.48 -9.17 -25.47
C ARG A 208 -6.25 -8.81 -24.66
N TYR A 209 -6.41 -8.72 -23.35
CA TYR A 209 -5.34 -8.40 -22.42
C TYR A 209 -4.99 -9.59 -21.51
N PRO A 210 -3.70 -9.83 -21.21
CA PRO A 210 -3.29 -10.77 -20.17
C PRO A 210 -3.77 -10.31 -18.78
N VAL A 211 -3.95 -11.27 -17.87
CA VAL A 211 -4.46 -11.03 -16.51
C VAL A 211 -3.40 -11.30 -15.46
N LEU A 212 -3.39 -10.47 -14.42
CA LEU A 212 -2.60 -10.68 -13.21
C LEU A 212 -3.51 -10.68 -11.99
N ILE A 213 -3.45 -11.71 -11.17
CA ILE A 213 -4.13 -11.75 -9.86
C ILE A 213 -3.15 -11.26 -8.79
N PHE A 214 -3.51 -10.22 -8.04
CA PHE A 214 -2.74 -9.71 -6.91
C PHE A 214 -3.28 -10.21 -5.57
N SER A 215 -2.39 -10.72 -4.72
CA SER A 215 -2.70 -11.21 -3.37
C SER A 215 -1.91 -10.42 -2.31
N HIS A 216 -2.62 -9.74 -1.40
CA HIS A 216 -2.01 -8.88 -0.37
C HIS A 216 -1.35 -9.68 0.78
N GLY A 217 -0.66 -9.01 1.71
CA GLY A 217 -0.11 -9.66 2.90
C GLY A 217 -1.19 -10.00 3.94
N MET A 218 -0.88 -10.81 4.95
CA MET A 218 -1.82 -11.05 6.07
C MET A 218 -2.23 -9.72 6.72
N ASN A 219 -3.53 -9.53 7.02
CA ASN A 219 -4.11 -8.25 7.47
C ASN A 219 -3.95 -7.08 6.47
N GLY A 220 -3.56 -7.35 5.22
CA GLY A 220 -3.47 -6.39 4.13
C GLY A 220 -4.84 -6.01 3.56
N TYR A 221 -4.87 -5.50 2.34
CA TYR A 221 -6.09 -5.14 1.62
C TYR A 221 -5.79 -5.02 0.12
N ARG A 222 -6.82 -5.07 -0.72
CA ARG A 222 -6.68 -5.09 -2.20
C ARG A 222 -5.92 -3.89 -2.78
N ASN A 223 -5.82 -2.77 -2.06
CA ASN A 223 -5.09 -1.57 -2.50
C ASN A 223 -3.66 -1.48 -1.95
N GLN A 224 -3.15 -2.49 -1.22
CA GLN A 224 -1.86 -2.43 -0.49
C GLN A 224 -0.64 -2.08 -1.35
N ASN A 225 -0.69 -2.35 -2.66
CA ASN A 225 0.41 -2.20 -3.60
C ASN A 225 0.02 -1.32 -4.80
N MET A 226 -0.74 -0.23 -4.58
CA MET A 226 -1.24 0.63 -5.65
C MET A 226 -0.14 1.10 -6.62
N TYR A 227 1.07 1.39 -6.11
CA TYR A 227 2.23 1.73 -6.94
C TYR A 227 2.53 0.70 -8.05
N GLN A 228 2.22 -0.57 -7.80
CA GLN A 228 2.47 -1.69 -8.70
C GLN A 228 1.22 -2.06 -9.51
N LEU A 229 0.02 -1.94 -8.92
CA LEU A 229 -1.24 -2.24 -9.61
C LEU A 229 -1.47 -1.28 -10.78
N GLU A 230 -1.25 0.02 -10.58
CA GLU A 230 -1.39 1.01 -11.65
C GLU A 230 -0.28 0.89 -12.70
N GLU A 231 0.94 0.59 -12.27
CA GLU A 231 2.05 0.36 -13.19
C GLU A 231 1.74 -0.80 -14.14
N LEU A 232 1.44 -1.98 -13.60
CA LEU A 232 1.13 -3.15 -14.42
C LEU A 232 -0.06 -2.90 -15.35
N ALA A 233 -1.12 -2.23 -14.87
CA ALA A 233 -2.24 -1.85 -15.72
C ALA A 233 -1.85 -0.90 -16.85
N SER A 234 -1.01 0.10 -16.57
CA SER A 234 -0.49 1.05 -17.56
C SER A 234 0.36 0.38 -18.65
N HIS A 235 0.93 -0.81 -18.36
CA HIS A 235 1.69 -1.62 -19.31
C HIS A 235 0.85 -2.64 -20.08
N GLY A 236 -0.48 -2.60 -19.96
CA GLY A 236 -1.36 -3.47 -20.75
C GLY A 236 -1.74 -4.78 -20.06
N TYR A 237 -1.84 -4.81 -18.73
CA TYR A 237 -2.39 -5.94 -17.97
C TYR A 237 -3.75 -5.58 -17.38
N ILE A 238 -4.67 -6.54 -17.32
CA ILE A 238 -5.82 -6.48 -16.40
C ILE A 238 -5.35 -7.03 -15.05
N VAL A 239 -5.31 -6.19 -14.02
CA VAL A 239 -4.80 -6.55 -12.69
C VAL A 239 -5.95 -6.61 -11.70
N ILE A 240 -6.12 -7.73 -11.00
CA ILE A 240 -7.25 -7.99 -10.11
C ILE A 240 -6.72 -8.24 -8.70
N ALA A 241 -7.03 -7.35 -7.76
CA ALA A 241 -6.69 -7.53 -6.36
C ALA A 241 -7.90 -8.00 -5.54
N ILE A 242 -7.65 -8.90 -4.60
CA ILE A 242 -8.66 -9.59 -3.79
C ILE A 242 -8.60 -9.03 -2.37
N ASP A 243 -9.75 -8.74 -1.75
CA ASP A 243 -9.83 -8.72 -0.28
C ASP A 243 -10.24 -10.11 0.21
N TYR A 244 -9.35 -10.77 0.95
CA TYR A 244 -9.68 -12.03 1.63
C TYR A 244 -10.52 -11.71 2.87
N ALA A 245 -11.85 -11.81 2.78
CA ALA A 245 -12.76 -11.39 3.84
C ALA A 245 -12.40 -12.01 5.20
N TYR A 246 -12.44 -11.18 6.26
CA TYR A 246 -12.01 -11.47 7.63
C TYR A 246 -10.50 -11.73 7.84
N GLU A 247 -9.68 -11.77 6.79
CA GLU A 247 -8.20 -11.86 6.89
C GLU A 247 -7.47 -10.70 6.19
N ALA A 248 -8.19 -9.87 5.44
CA ALA A 248 -7.86 -8.50 5.12
C ALA A 248 -8.19 -7.58 6.30
N ALA A 249 -7.54 -6.41 6.40
CA ALA A 249 -7.84 -5.38 7.41
C ALA A 249 -9.36 -5.13 7.49
N ALA A 250 -9.99 -4.91 6.33
CA ALA A 250 -11.44 -4.95 6.18
C ALA A 250 -11.85 -5.19 4.72
N SER A 251 -13.00 -5.83 4.52
CA SER A 251 -13.77 -5.81 3.27
C SER A 251 -15.06 -5.03 3.52
N VAL A 252 -15.33 -4.01 2.72
CA VAL A 252 -16.57 -3.22 2.82
C VAL A 252 -17.49 -3.58 1.66
N TYR A 253 -18.62 -4.20 1.96
CA TYR A 253 -19.59 -4.65 0.97
C TYR A 253 -20.49 -3.50 0.48
N PRO A 254 -21.15 -3.64 -0.69
CA PRO A 254 -22.02 -2.60 -1.25
C PRO A 254 -23.19 -2.18 -0.35
N ASP A 255 -23.70 -3.10 0.47
CA ASP A 255 -24.77 -2.84 1.45
C ASP A 255 -24.28 -2.13 2.73
N GLY A 256 -22.98 -1.85 2.82
CA GLY A 256 -22.35 -1.17 3.95
C GLY A 256 -21.88 -2.10 5.07
N ARG A 257 -22.14 -3.41 5.01
CA ARG A 257 -21.52 -4.38 5.94
C ARG A 257 -20.00 -4.34 5.82
N VAL A 258 -19.32 -4.67 6.92
CA VAL A 258 -17.86 -4.69 6.98
C VAL A 258 -17.38 -6.00 7.57
N ALA A 259 -16.67 -6.80 6.78
CA ALA A 259 -15.92 -7.95 7.25
C ALA A 259 -14.54 -7.46 7.72
N VAL A 260 -14.44 -7.07 8.99
CA VAL A 260 -13.18 -6.63 9.63
C VAL A 260 -12.32 -7.85 9.97
N SER A 261 -10.99 -7.70 9.91
CA SER A 261 -10.07 -8.78 10.27
C SER A 261 -10.40 -9.43 11.62
N LYS A 262 -10.44 -10.76 11.60
CA LYS A 262 -10.53 -11.67 12.75
C LYS A 262 -9.24 -12.50 12.92
N THR A 263 -8.19 -12.19 12.17
CA THR A 263 -6.88 -12.83 12.30
C THR A 263 -6.35 -12.66 13.73
N ASP A 264 -5.76 -13.73 14.28
CA ASP A 264 -5.10 -13.68 15.58
C ASP A 264 -3.92 -12.67 15.55
N PRO A 265 -3.90 -11.64 16.42
CA PRO A 265 -2.77 -10.71 16.48
C PRO A 265 -1.45 -11.39 16.90
N ASN A 266 -1.49 -12.61 17.45
CA ASN A 266 -0.31 -13.39 17.84
C ASN A 266 0.07 -14.47 16.81
N LEU A 267 -0.44 -14.38 15.57
CA LEU A 267 -0.10 -15.28 14.46
C LEU A 267 1.40 -15.20 14.12
N THR A 268 2.17 -16.18 14.59
CA THR A 268 3.64 -16.12 14.55
C THR A 268 4.29 -17.40 14.02
N SER A 269 3.65 -18.57 14.18
CA SER A 269 4.24 -19.84 13.77
C SER A 269 3.91 -20.24 12.32
N ILE A 270 4.84 -20.95 11.68
CA ILE A 270 4.66 -21.53 10.33
C ILE A 270 3.40 -22.38 10.25
N ALA A 271 3.12 -23.18 11.29
CA ALA A 271 1.96 -24.06 11.33
C ALA A 271 0.62 -23.28 11.35
N GLN A 272 0.56 -22.17 12.08
CA GLN A 272 -0.63 -21.32 12.07
C GLN A 272 -0.83 -20.69 10.69
N TYR A 273 0.21 -20.08 10.10
CA TYR A 273 0.13 -19.52 8.74
C TYR A 273 -0.28 -20.57 7.69
N ARG A 274 0.25 -21.79 7.77
CA ARG A 274 -0.15 -22.90 6.90
C ARG A 274 -1.65 -23.18 6.96
N GLY A 275 -2.27 -23.06 8.14
CA GLY A 275 -3.71 -23.27 8.31
C GLY A 275 -4.61 -22.32 7.49
N HIS A 276 -4.09 -21.15 7.12
CA HIS A 276 -4.83 -20.15 6.34
C HIS A 276 -4.70 -20.33 4.82
N ILE A 277 -3.69 -21.08 4.35
CA ILE A 277 -3.41 -21.24 2.91
C ILE A 277 -4.58 -21.86 2.12
N PRO A 278 -5.28 -22.90 2.61
CA PRO A 278 -6.40 -23.49 1.87
C PRO A 278 -7.55 -22.51 1.62
N LEU A 279 -7.82 -21.60 2.56
CA LEU A 279 -8.87 -20.59 2.40
C LEU A 279 -8.50 -19.60 1.28
N TRP A 280 -7.28 -19.05 1.32
CA TRP A 280 -6.84 -18.06 0.34
C TRP A 280 -6.65 -18.65 -1.06
N THR A 281 -6.13 -19.87 -1.17
CA THR A 281 -6.02 -20.53 -2.49
C THR A 281 -7.41 -20.85 -3.07
N SER A 282 -8.38 -21.24 -2.24
CA SER A 282 -9.78 -21.41 -2.68
C SER A 282 -10.42 -20.09 -3.12
N ASP A 283 -10.17 -19.00 -2.40
CA ASP A 283 -10.64 -17.66 -2.77
C ASP A 283 -10.00 -17.18 -4.09
N ALA A 284 -8.69 -17.38 -4.28
CA ALA A 284 -8.01 -17.05 -5.52
C ALA A 284 -8.51 -17.90 -6.71
N ALA A 285 -8.75 -19.20 -6.51
CA ALA A 285 -9.33 -20.09 -7.52
C ALA A 285 -10.77 -19.66 -7.88
N PHE A 286 -11.56 -19.24 -6.90
CA PHE A 286 -12.89 -18.68 -7.14
C PHE A 286 -12.81 -17.38 -7.96
N VAL A 287 -11.87 -16.48 -7.66
CA VAL A 287 -11.65 -15.26 -8.46
C VAL A 287 -11.29 -15.60 -9.90
N LEU A 288 -10.44 -16.60 -10.14
CA LEU A 288 -10.15 -17.08 -11.51
C LEU A 288 -11.42 -17.58 -12.23
N ASN A 289 -12.32 -18.27 -11.52
CA ASN A 289 -13.62 -18.66 -12.10
C ASN A 289 -14.48 -17.43 -12.47
N GLN A 290 -14.41 -16.36 -11.66
CA GLN A 290 -15.12 -15.11 -11.97
C GLN A 290 -14.48 -14.36 -13.15
N VAL A 291 -13.16 -14.45 -13.34
CA VAL A 291 -12.47 -13.93 -14.53
C VAL A 291 -12.97 -14.61 -15.80
N GLU A 292 -13.12 -15.94 -15.79
CA GLU A 292 -13.70 -16.67 -16.92
C GLU A 292 -15.15 -16.24 -17.21
N LYS A 293 -15.97 -16.08 -16.16
CA LYS A 293 -17.35 -15.59 -16.28
C LYS A 293 -17.42 -14.16 -16.85
N LEU A 294 -16.57 -13.25 -16.37
CA LEU A 294 -16.47 -11.88 -16.92
C LEU A 294 -16.08 -11.89 -18.40
N ASN A 295 -15.16 -12.77 -18.79
CA ASN A 295 -14.77 -12.89 -20.20
C ASN A 295 -15.92 -13.42 -21.07
N GLN A 296 -16.74 -14.32 -20.53
CA GLN A 296 -17.91 -14.84 -21.26
C GLN A 296 -19.04 -13.81 -21.34
N LYS A 297 -19.34 -13.15 -20.21
CA LYS A 297 -20.42 -12.17 -20.10
C LYS A 297 -20.22 -11.28 -18.87
N ASP A 298 -19.67 -10.10 -19.11
CA ASP A 298 -19.67 -8.99 -18.16
C ASP A 298 -20.96 -8.18 -18.31
N THR A 299 -21.67 -7.93 -17.21
CA THR A 299 -22.90 -7.12 -17.19
C THR A 299 -22.64 -5.69 -17.67
N ALA A 300 -21.47 -5.13 -17.36
CA ALA A 300 -21.05 -3.81 -17.85
C ALA A 300 -20.52 -3.86 -19.29
N GLY A 301 -20.36 -5.06 -19.87
CA GLY A 301 -19.81 -5.28 -21.21
C GLY A 301 -18.33 -4.93 -21.37
N ARG A 302 -17.65 -4.54 -20.30
CA ARG A 302 -16.27 -4.01 -20.34
C ARG A 302 -15.26 -5.11 -20.65
N PHE A 303 -15.43 -6.29 -20.07
CA PHE A 303 -14.46 -7.38 -20.18
C PHE A 303 -14.91 -8.54 -21.09
N THR A 304 -16.12 -8.49 -21.64
CA THR A 304 -16.68 -9.57 -22.48
C THR A 304 -15.82 -9.79 -23.73
N GLY A 305 -15.19 -10.95 -23.85
CA GLY A 305 -14.29 -11.31 -24.94
C GLY A 305 -12.96 -10.56 -24.95
N ARG A 306 -12.63 -9.81 -23.88
CA ARG A 306 -11.45 -8.94 -23.79
C ARG A 306 -10.33 -9.50 -22.92
N ILE A 307 -10.52 -10.67 -22.31
CA ILE A 307 -9.55 -11.31 -21.43
C ILE A 307 -8.85 -12.45 -22.16
N ASP A 308 -7.51 -12.46 -22.11
CA ASP A 308 -6.70 -13.57 -22.61
C ASP A 308 -6.50 -14.64 -21.53
N LEU A 309 -7.38 -15.64 -21.52
CA LEU A 309 -7.39 -16.71 -20.52
C LEU A 309 -6.18 -17.66 -20.63
N GLU A 310 -5.42 -17.62 -21.72
CA GLU A 310 -4.18 -18.40 -21.86
C GLU A 310 -2.97 -17.70 -21.20
N ARG A 311 -3.12 -16.42 -20.82
CA ARG A 311 -2.06 -15.57 -20.29
C ARG A 311 -2.44 -14.99 -18.94
N ILE A 312 -2.53 -15.87 -17.96
CA ILE A 312 -2.83 -15.53 -16.56
C ILE A 312 -1.57 -15.68 -15.71
N GLY A 313 -1.18 -14.62 -15.02
CA GLY A 313 -0.16 -14.65 -13.99
C GLY A 313 -0.72 -14.32 -12.61
N MET A 314 0.10 -14.53 -11.58
CA MET A 314 -0.23 -14.16 -10.20
C MET A 314 0.96 -13.50 -9.51
N LEU A 315 0.69 -12.51 -8.68
CA LEU A 315 1.70 -11.89 -7.84
C LEU A 315 1.16 -11.65 -6.44
N GLY A 316 2.03 -11.59 -5.45
CA GLY A 316 1.60 -11.29 -4.10
C GLY A 316 2.73 -10.95 -3.14
N HIS A 317 2.36 -10.27 -2.06
CA HIS A 317 3.28 -9.86 -1.00
C HIS A 317 3.10 -10.71 0.25
N SER A 318 4.19 -11.07 0.93
CA SER A 318 4.15 -11.75 2.22
C SER A 318 3.31 -13.03 2.17
N PHE A 319 2.29 -13.18 3.01
CA PHE A 319 1.35 -14.30 2.93
C PHE A 319 0.70 -14.47 1.56
N GLY A 320 0.35 -13.37 0.87
CA GLY A 320 -0.13 -13.41 -0.51
C GLY A 320 0.91 -13.91 -1.52
N GLY A 321 2.20 -13.71 -1.25
CA GLY A 321 3.30 -14.33 -1.99
C GLY A 321 3.35 -15.86 -1.79
N ALA A 322 3.08 -16.33 -0.56
CA ALA A 322 2.95 -17.77 -0.29
C ALA A 322 1.75 -18.40 -1.01
N VAL A 323 0.61 -17.70 -1.03
CA VAL A 323 -0.58 -18.13 -1.78
C VAL A 323 -0.29 -18.15 -3.28
N THR A 324 0.45 -17.16 -3.78
CA THR A 324 0.91 -17.09 -5.18
C THR A 324 1.75 -18.30 -5.56
N VAL A 325 2.67 -18.73 -4.69
CA VAL A 325 3.46 -19.96 -4.86
C VAL A 325 2.56 -21.19 -4.96
N GLN A 326 1.56 -21.32 -4.08
CA GLN A 326 0.65 -22.47 -4.10
C GLN A 326 -0.27 -22.48 -5.31
N MET A 327 -0.74 -21.32 -5.75
CA MET A 327 -1.55 -21.20 -6.96
C MET A 327 -0.75 -21.54 -8.22
N LEU A 328 0.53 -21.13 -8.31
CA LEU A 328 1.40 -21.52 -9.42
C LEU A 328 1.53 -23.05 -9.52
N GLN A 329 1.66 -23.71 -8.37
CA GLN A 329 1.82 -25.16 -8.28
C GLN A 329 0.52 -25.92 -8.61
N ASN A 330 -0.61 -25.47 -8.06
CA ASN A 330 -1.83 -26.29 -8.00
C ASN A 330 -2.91 -25.87 -9.01
N ASP A 331 -2.87 -24.65 -9.55
CA ASP A 331 -3.83 -24.19 -10.57
C ASP A 331 -3.13 -24.07 -11.94
N SER A 332 -3.60 -24.85 -12.91
CA SER A 332 -3.00 -24.91 -14.26
C SER A 332 -3.22 -23.65 -15.09
N ARG A 333 -4.18 -22.79 -14.69
CA ARG A 333 -4.45 -21.51 -15.34
C ARG A 333 -3.33 -20.50 -15.09
N VAL A 334 -2.73 -20.52 -13.90
CA VAL A 334 -1.59 -19.64 -13.55
C VAL A 334 -0.34 -20.11 -14.31
N LYS A 335 0.14 -19.27 -15.23
CA LYS A 335 1.26 -19.56 -16.14
C LYS A 335 2.60 -19.01 -15.66
N ALA A 336 2.61 -17.91 -14.92
CA ALA A 336 3.81 -17.30 -14.35
C ALA A 336 3.49 -16.65 -13.00
N ALA A 337 4.42 -16.65 -12.05
CA ALA A 337 4.17 -16.05 -10.76
C ALA A 337 5.34 -15.27 -10.15
N LEU A 338 5.01 -14.22 -9.38
CA LEU A 338 5.96 -13.33 -8.71
C LEU A 338 5.62 -13.21 -7.22
N SER A 339 6.50 -13.68 -6.35
CA SER A 339 6.35 -13.59 -4.89
C SER A 339 7.25 -12.50 -4.33
N MET A 340 6.67 -11.50 -3.66
CA MET A 340 7.40 -10.43 -2.96
C MET A 340 7.49 -10.75 -1.48
N ASP A 341 8.65 -11.21 -1.07
CA ASP A 341 9.02 -11.52 0.30
C ASP A 341 8.04 -12.50 0.97
N GLY A 342 7.51 -13.45 0.18
CA GLY A 342 6.55 -14.44 0.62
C GLY A 342 7.16 -15.68 1.27
N GLY A 343 6.49 -16.19 2.31
CA GLY A 343 6.89 -17.40 3.02
C GLY A 343 6.61 -18.70 2.26
N PHE A 344 7.25 -19.79 2.68
CA PHE A 344 7.00 -21.14 2.15
C PHE A 344 6.34 -22.05 3.21
N TYR A 345 5.02 -21.89 3.40
CA TYR A 345 4.30 -22.56 4.48
C TYR A 345 3.89 -24.00 4.16
N ASP A 346 3.51 -24.29 2.93
CA ASP A 346 2.97 -25.59 2.50
C ASP A 346 4.05 -26.63 2.18
N PRO A 347 3.68 -27.87 1.79
CA PRO A 347 4.64 -28.92 1.43
C PRO A 347 5.67 -28.45 0.38
N PRO A 348 6.87 -29.04 0.40
CA PRO A 348 7.96 -28.59 -0.46
C PRO A 348 7.60 -28.70 -1.95
N VAL A 349 8.02 -27.67 -2.69
CA VAL A 349 8.02 -27.69 -4.16
C VAL A 349 8.91 -28.85 -4.63
N SER A 350 8.58 -29.43 -5.79
CA SER A 350 9.44 -30.41 -6.46
C SER A 350 10.90 -29.92 -6.50
N VAL A 351 11.85 -30.84 -6.31
CA VAL A 351 13.29 -30.53 -6.41
C VAL A 351 13.70 -30.01 -7.79
N LYS A 352 12.85 -30.18 -8.80
CA LYS A 352 13.03 -29.64 -10.16
C LYS A 352 12.37 -28.27 -10.38
N GLY A 353 11.82 -27.66 -9.33
CA GLY A 353 11.01 -26.45 -9.43
C GLY A 353 9.59 -26.69 -9.94
N PHE A 354 8.92 -25.59 -10.28
CA PHE A 354 7.51 -25.62 -10.72
C PHE A 354 7.32 -26.10 -12.16
N GLY A 355 8.36 -26.10 -12.98
CA GLY A 355 8.24 -26.25 -14.44
C GLY A 355 7.49 -25.08 -15.11
N LYS A 356 7.28 -23.98 -14.36
CA LYS A 356 6.66 -22.73 -14.81
C LYS A 356 7.52 -21.55 -14.33
N PRO A 357 7.50 -20.41 -15.05
CA PRO A 357 8.22 -19.20 -14.63
C PRO A 357 7.84 -18.73 -13.22
N PHE A 358 8.85 -18.58 -12.37
CA PHE A 358 8.70 -18.09 -11.00
C PHE A 358 9.77 -17.03 -10.69
N PHE A 359 9.36 -15.96 -10.00
CA PHE A 359 10.24 -14.88 -9.59
C PHE A 359 10.04 -14.56 -8.10
N MET A 360 11.11 -14.68 -7.31
CA MET A 360 11.12 -14.32 -5.89
C MET A 360 11.86 -13.00 -5.63
N MET A 361 11.21 -12.04 -4.98
CA MET A 361 11.85 -10.79 -4.54
C MET A 361 12.03 -10.82 -3.03
N TYR A 362 13.27 -10.82 -2.54
CA TYR A 362 13.57 -10.84 -1.10
C TYR A 362 13.80 -9.44 -0.55
N SER A 363 13.30 -9.16 0.66
CA SER A 363 13.77 -7.99 1.42
C SER A 363 15.12 -8.27 2.05
N ASP A 364 15.91 -7.22 2.25
CA ASP A 364 17.19 -7.30 2.96
C ASP A 364 16.99 -7.70 4.43
N GLU A 365 15.93 -7.18 5.05
CA GLU A 365 15.50 -7.55 6.40
C GLU A 365 15.20 -9.06 6.54
N THR A 366 14.30 -9.61 5.70
CA THR A 366 13.95 -11.04 5.75
C THR A 366 15.14 -11.90 5.40
N TYR A 367 15.90 -11.54 4.36
CA TYR A 367 17.07 -12.30 3.94
C TYR A 367 18.14 -12.33 5.04
N SER A 368 18.43 -11.19 5.67
CA SER A 368 19.39 -11.10 6.78
C SER A 368 18.94 -11.90 8.00
N ASN A 369 17.65 -11.86 8.34
CA ASN A 369 17.09 -12.64 9.44
C ASN A 369 17.16 -14.15 9.17
N VAL A 370 16.96 -14.58 7.93
CA VAL A 370 17.14 -15.98 7.53
C VAL A 370 18.62 -16.36 7.54
N MET A 371 19.53 -15.47 7.14
CA MET A 371 20.95 -15.82 6.98
C MET A 371 21.78 -15.62 8.25
N ILE A 372 21.25 -15.02 9.30
CA ILE A 372 21.95 -14.82 10.59
C ILE A 372 22.41 -16.15 11.20
N SER A 373 23.60 -16.14 11.82
CA SER A 373 24.18 -17.33 12.43
C SER A 373 23.56 -17.61 13.81
N TYR A 374 23.48 -18.89 14.19
CA TYR A 374 23.02 -19.26 15.53
C TYR A 374 23.89 -18.61 16.62
N ASP A 375 25.21 -18.53 16.42
CA ASP A 375 26.13 -17.99 17.42
C ASP A 375 25.90 -16.49 17.68
N ASP A 376 25.40 -15.75 16.69
CA ASP A 376 25.03 -14.34 16.85
C ASP A 376 23.69 -14.18 17.56
N VAL A 377 22.72 -15.04 17.28
CA VAL A 377 21.40 -15.05 17.94
C VAL A 377 21.50 -15.53 19.39
N ALA A 378 22.31 -16.55 19.67
CA ALA A 378 22.53 -17.09 21.01
C ALA A 378 23.11 -16.03 21.97
N LYS A 379 23.91 -15.09 21.46
CA LYS A 379 24.41 -13.92 22.23
C LYS A 379 23.33 -12.90 22.56
N GLN A 380 22.28 -12.79 21.74
CA GLN A 380 21.24 -11.77 21.86
C GLN A 380 20.02 -12.23 22.67
N LEU A 381 19.56 -13.47 22.45
CA LEU A 381 18.25 -13.92 22.94
C LEU A 381 18.32 -14.89 24.11
N GLY A 382 19.48 -15.50 24.41
CA GLY A 382 19.70 -16.40 25.55
C GLY A 382 18.58 -17.40 25.82
N GLY A 383 18.72 -18.67 25.38
CA GLY A 383 17.78 -19.74 25.76
C GLY A 383 16.96 -20.37 24.63
N VAL A 384 17.29 -20.12 23.37
CA VAL A 384 16.77 -20.91 22.22
C VAL A 384 17.75 -22.03 21.90
N SER A 385 17.28 -23.26 21.71
CA SER A 385 18.15 -24.38 21.29
C SER A 385 18.59 -24.21 19.84
N ARG A 386 19.79 -24.70 19.50
CA ARG A 386 20.30 -24.68 18.11
C ARG A 386 19.32 -25.30 17.12
N GLU A 387 18.75 -26.44 17.48
CA GLU A 387 17.78 -27.15 16.63
C GLU A 387 16.50 -26.33 16.39
N ALA A 388 15.94 -25.73 17.44
CA ALA A 388 14.73 -24.90 17.32
C ALA A 388 14.95 -23.66 16.44
N PHE A 389 16.19 -23.17 16.37
CA PHE A 389 16.59 -22.06 15.50
C PHE A 389 16.89 -22.50 14.06
N GLU A 390 17.72 -23.53 13.88
CA GLU A 390 18.23 -23.94 12.57
C GLU A 390 17.20 -24.71 11.73
N ALA A 391 16.30 -25.50 12.34
CA ALA A 391 15.33 -26.32 11.61
C ALA A 391 14.38 -25.50 10.69
N PRO A 392 13.61 -24.50 11.19
CA PRO A 392 12.71 -23.72 10.34
C PRO A 392 13.48 -22.90 9.28
N ARG A 393 14.70 -22.45 9.61
CA ARG A 393 15.58 -21.74 8.69
C ARG A 393 16.03 -22.63 7.53
N ASN A 394 16.51 -23.84 7.83
CA ASN A 394 16.97 -24.79 6.84
C ASN A 394 15.81 -25.25 5.95
N GLU A 395 14.62 -25.45 6.53
CA GLU A 395 13.40 -25.74 5.77
C GLU A 395 13.07 -24.59 4.79
N TYR A 396 13.12 -23.33 5.24
CA TYR A 396 12.89 -22.18 4.38
C TYR A 396 13.89 -22.11 3.23
N ILE A 397 15.19 -22.22 3.51
CA ILE A 397 16.27 -22.17 2.49
C ILE A 397 16.08 -23.30 1.47
N GLN A 398 15.76 -24.51 1.94
CA GLN A 398 15.53 -25.66 1.07
C GLN A 398 14.32 -25.43 0.15
N LYS A 399 13.17 -25.04 0.70
CA LYS A 399 11.96 -24.79 -0.09
C LYS A 399 12.14 -23.65 -1.09
N SER A 400 12.81 -22.58 -0.67
CA SER A 400 13.22 -21.48 -1.54
C SER A 400 14.09 -21.98 -2.70
N GLY A 401 15.10 -22.80 -2.41
CA GLY A 401 15.96 -23.41 -3.42
C GLY A 401 15.18 -24.27 -4.42
N TYR A 402 14.22 -25.07 -3.94
CA TYR A 402 13.35 -25.87 -4.80
C TYR A 402 12.42 -25.01 -5.65
N ALA A 403 11.81 -23.98 -5.07
CA ALA A 403 10.95 -23.05 -5.80
C ALA A 403 11.68 -22.35 -6.96
N LEU A 404 12.97 -22.05 -6.78
CA LEU A 404 13.81 -21.37 -7.76
C LEU A 404 14.50 -22.33 -8.75
N ALA A 405 14.50 -23.64 -8.50
CA ALA A 405 15.16 -24.59 -9.38
C ALA A 405 14.56 -24.60 -10.80
N GLY A 406 15.38 -24.91 -11.81
CA GLY A 406 14.92 -25.03 -13.20
C GLY A 406 14.67 -23.69 -13.90
N GLY A 407 15.45 -22.65 -13.56
CA GLY A 407 15.41 -21.34 -14.20
C GLY A 407 14.59 -20.28 -13.48
N GLY A 408 14.26 -20.48 -12.20
CA GLY A 408 13.57 -19.47 -11.39
C GLY A 408 14.44 -18.24 -11.15
N MET A 409 13.81 -17.06 -11.13
CA MET A 409 14.50 -15.79 -10.95
C MET A 409 14.42 -15.32 -9.50
N SER A 410 15.43 -14.58 -9.04
CA SER A 410 15.37 -13.92 -7.74
C SER A 410 16.09 -12.59 -7.71
N ILE A 411 15.61 -11.65 -6.89
CA ILE A 411 16.33 -10.42 -6.51
C ILE A 411 16.40 -10.27 -5.00
N LEU A 412 17.41 -9.55 -4.53
CA LEU A 412 17.49 -8.99 -3.19
C LEU A 412 17.74 -7.49 -3.34
N ILE A 413 16.88 -6.65 -2.76
CA ILE A 413 17.02 -5.20 -2.81
C ILE A 413 17.74 -4.73 -1.53
N PRO A 414 18.99 -4.22 -1.59
CA PRO A 414 19.73 -3.84 -0.38
C PRO A 414 19.03 -2.76 0.43
N GLY A 415 19.06 -2.88 1.75
CA GLY A 415 18.42 -1.97 2.70
C GLY A 415 16.89 -2.03 2.72
N SER A 416 16.24 -2.84 1.87
CA SER A 416 14.79 -2.98 1.85
C SER A 416 14.26 -3.74 3.07
N LYS A 417 13.06 -3.38 3.50
CA LYS A 417 12.34 -4.06 4.59
C LYS A 417 11.18 -4.86 4.04
N HIS A 418 10.57 -5.70 4.87
CA HIS A 418 9.41 -6.48 4.47
C HIS A 418 8.27 -5.61 3.89
N ALA A 419 8.04 -4.44 4.50
CA ALA A 419 7.03 -3.48 4.05
C ALA A 419 7.49 -2.53 2.93
N SER A 420 8.77 -2.56 2.49
CA SER A 420 9.25 -1.81 1.31
C SER A 420 8.48 -2.22 0.03
N TYR A 421 7.95 -3.43 -0.01
CA TYR A 421 7.14 -3.96 -1.11
C TYR A 421 5.67 -3.52 -1.08
N THR A 422 5.32 -2.49 -0.31
CA THR A 422 3.94 -2.04 -0.10
C THR A 422 3.83 -0.53 -0.04
N ASP A 423 2.62 0.00 -0.13
CA ASP A 423 2.34 1.43 0.07
C ASP A 423 2.52 1.88 1.53
N LEU A 424 2.63 0.94 2.49
CA LEU A 424 2.82 1.25 3.91
C LEU A 424 4.11 2.06 4.15
N ALA A 425 5.12 1.83 3.32
CA ALA A 425 6.37 2.56 3.30
C ALA A 425 6.20 4.08 3.07
N LEU A 426 5.05 4.51 2.52
CA LEU A 426 4.70 5.91 2.27
C LEU A 426 3.82 6.54 3.36
N PHE A 427 3.27 5.75 4.29
CA PHE A 427 2.31 6.22 5.29
C PHE A 427 2.94 7.21 6.27
N SER A 428 4.15 6.90 6.73
CA SER A 428 4.88 7.75 7.65
C SER A 428 6.34 7.34 7.75
N PRO A 429 7.30 8.29 7.73
CA PRO A 429 8.69 8.00 8.04
C PRO A 429 8.89 7.53 9.50
N LEU A 430 7.95 7.79 10.41
CA LEU A 430 8.07 7.39 11.82
C LEU A 430 7.77 5.91 12.06
N LEU A 431 7.08 5.24 11.13
CA LEU A 431 6.75 3.82 11.29
C LEU A 431 7.97 2.92 10.98
N GLY A 432 9.03 3.46 10.38
CA GLY A 432 10.23 2.69 10.07
C GLY A 432 9.98 1.50 9.14
N LEU A 433 8.91 1.53 8.33
CA LEU A 433 8.45 0.42 7.49
C LEU A 433 9.20 0.28 6.17
N SER A 434 10.08 1.24 5.86
CA SER A 434 10.91 1.19 4.67
C SER A 434 12.39 1.15 5.03
N GLY A 435 13.17 0.70 4.06
CA GLY A 435 14.58 1.03 3.97
C GLY A 435 14.85 2.52 3.76
N THR A 436 15.94 2.81 3.06
CA THR A 436 16.42 4.18 2.87
C THR A 436 15.55 5.02 1.94
N ASN A 437 14.86 4.44 0.94
CA ASN A 437 13.99 5.18 0.02
C ASN A 437 12.83 4.33 -0.55
N PRO A 438 11.60 4.46 -0.03
CA PRO A 438 10.42 3.74 -0.54
C PRO A 438 10.23 3.81 -2.05
N ARG A 439 10.38 5.01 -2.64
CA ARG A 439 10.10 5.23 -4.06
C ARG A 439 11.13 4.55 -4.97
N ARG A 440 12.38 4.46 -4.51
CA ARG A 440 13.41 3.70 -5.22
C ARG A 440 13.04 2.21 -5.24
N ASP A 441 12.68 1.66 -4.09
CA ASP A 441 12.30 0.25 -3.98
C ASP A 441 11.07 -0.05 -4.85
N HIS A 442 10.05 0.82 -4.82
CA HIS A 442 8.87 0.73 -5.68
C HIS A 442 9.22 0.71 -7.17
N ARG A 443 10.11 1.59 -7.63
CA ARG A 443 10.59 1.61 -9.03
C ARG A 443 11.28 0.31 -9.43
N ILE A 444 12.19 -0.19 -8.61
CA ILE A 444 12.89 -1.45 -8.87
C ILE A 444 11.87 -2.59 -8.98
N VAL A 445 10.95 -2.70 -8.02
CA VAL A 445 9.91 -3.74 -8.03
C VAL A 445 9.06 -3.65 -9.29
N ASN A 446 8.62 -2.45 -9.67
CA ASN A 446 7.81 -2.21 -10.86
C ASN A 446 8.52 -2.64 -12.14
N GLU A 447 9.76 -2.16 -12.36
CA GLU A 447 10.52 -2.45 -13.58
C GLU A 447 10.79 -3.96 -13.73
N PHE A 448 11.22 -4.63 -12.66
CA PHE A 448 11.44 -6.08 -12.67
C PHE A 448 10.13 -6.87 -12.85
N SER A 449 9.01 -6.41 -12.25
CA SER A 449 7.71 -7.07 -12.40
C SER A 449 7.21 -6.98 -13.84
N VAL A 450 7.29 -5.80 -14.45
CA VAL A 450 6.89 -5.58 -15.86
C VAL A 450 7.75 -6.42 -16.78
N ALA A 451 9.08 -6.39 -16.64
CA ALA A 451 9.99 -7.16 -17.48
C ALA A 451 9.73 -8.67 -17.38
N PHE A 452 9.49 -9.18 -16.16
CA PHE A 452 9.18 -10.60 -15.93
C PHE A 452 7.87 -11.01 -16.61
N PHE A 453 6.77 -10.30 -16.36
CA PHE A 453 5.48 -10.67 -16.95
C PHE A 453 5.45 -10.44 -18.45
N ASP A 454 6.10 -9.40 -18.97
CA ASP A 454 6.17 -9.13 -20.41
C ASP A 454 6.89 -10.26 -21.14
N ARG A 455 7.98 -10.78 -20.55
CA ARG A 455 8.66 -11.96 -21.09
C ARG A 455 7.73 -13.17 -21.14
N TYR A 456 7.13 -13.53 -20.01
CA TYR A 456 6.49 -14.85 -19.88
C TYR A 456 5.02 -14.89 -20.28
N LEU A 457 4.32 -13.76 -20.25
CA LEU A 457 2.90 -13.68 -20.64
C LEU A 457 2.72 -13.01 -22.00
N LYS A 458 3.56 -12.04 -22.38
CA LYS A 458 3.46 -11.37 -23.69
C LYS A 458 4.47 -11.86 -24.72
N GLY A 459 5.41 -12.72 -24.34
CA GLY A 459 6.43 -13.26 -25.24
C GLY A 459 7.46 -12.22 -25.70
N LYS A 460 7.67 -11.15 -24.91
CA LYS A 460 8.74 -10.18 -25.19
C LYS A 460 10.11 -10.80 -24.91
N ASP A 461 11.15 -10.22 -25.51
CA ASP A 461 12.52 -10.71 -25.40
C ASP A 461 13.08 -10.63 -23.96
N ASP A 462 14.08 -11.48 -23.67
CA ASP A 462 14.76 -11.64 -22.38
C ASP A 462 15.63 -10.43 -22.00
N SER A 463 16.08 -9.67 -22.99
CA SER A 463 17.02 -8.55 -22.81
C SER A 463 16.61 -7.58 -21.69
N ALA A 464 15.32 -7.28 -21.54
CA ALA A 464 14.82 -6.35 -20.53
C ALA A 464 15.20 -6.74 -19.08
N VAL A 465 15.11 -8.02 -18.70
CA VAL A 465 15.43 -8.43 -17.32
C VAL A 465 16.94 -8.36 -17.08
N GLN A 466 17.75 -8.68 -18.08
CA GLN A 466 19.22 -8.60 -18.00
C GLN A 466 19.70 -7.13 -17.99
N ASP A 467 19.07 -6.27 -18.78
CA ASP A 467 19.35 -4.84 -18.81
C ASP A 467 19.04 -4.20 -17.45
N LEU A 468 17.99 -4.65 -16.76
CA LEU A 468 17.68 -4.21 -15.40
C LEU A 468 18.73 -4.66 -14.38
N ALA A 469 19.28 -5.86 -14.53
CA ALA A 469 20.39 -6.32 -13.69
C ALA A 469 21.65 -5.46 -13.89
N ALA A 470 21.91 -4.99 -15.11
CA ALA A 470 22.99 -4.05 -15.40
C ALA A 470 22.69 -2.62 -14.90
N LYS A 471 21.43 -2.18 -14.95
CA LYS A 471 20.97 -0.87 -14.45
C LYS A 471 21.03 -0.78 -12.93
N TYR A 472 20.77 -1.89 -12.22
CA TYR A 472 20.77 -1.99 -10.76
C TYR A 472 21.77 -3.04 -10.28
N PRO A 473 23.09 -2.83 -10.46
CA PRO A 473 24.10 -3.83 -10.10
C PRO A 473 24.13 -4.14 -8.59
N GLU A 474 23.59 -3.26 -7.75
CA GLU A 474 23.42 -3.48 -6.32
C GLU A 474 22.27 -4.43 -5.98
N VAL A 475 21.29 -4.58 -6.88
CA VAL A 475 20.19 -5.54 -6.72
C VAL A 475 20.73 -6.92 -7.11
N ASN A 476 20.76 -7.84 -6.15
CA ASN A 476 21.36 -9.16 -6.33
C ASN A 476 20.46 -10.07 -7.20
N PHE A 477 20.37 -9.75 -8.49
CA PHE A 477 19.60 -10.50 -9.47
C PHE A 477 20.29 -11.83 -9.80
N LYS A 478 19.50 -12.91 -9.83
CA LYS A 478 19.96 -14.25 -10.18
C LYS A 478 18.93 -14.99 -11.02
N VAL A 479 19.43 -15.82 -11.94
CA VAL A 479 18.68 -16.89 -12.60
C VAL A 479 19.23 -18.21 -12.06
N ASN A 480 18.37 -19.03 -11.46
CA ASN A 480 18.76 -20.23 -10.71
C ASN A 480 18.55 -21.46 -11.61
N ASN A 481 19.61 -21.89 -12.30
CA ASN A 481 19.58 -23.01 -13.26
C ASN A 481 19.63 -24.39 -12.61
#